data_AF-A0A536MKL7-F1
#
_entry.id   AF-A0A536MKL7-F1
#
_cell.length_a   1.000
_cell.length_b   1.000
_cell.length_c   1.000
_cell.angle_alpha   90.00
_cell.angle_beta   90.00
_cell.angle_gamma   90.00
#
_symmetry.space_group_name_H-M   'P 1'
#
loop_
_entity.id
_entity.type
_entity.pdbx_description
1 polymer ?
#
loop_
_entity_poly.entity_id
_entity_poly.type
_entity_poly.pdbx_seq_one_letter_code
_entity_poly.pdbx_strand_id
1 'polypeptide(L)'
;MDRLAPTRARTFAGPAADASTATGRRYRATMFLAVATCVLVPAYTIRWHLGPLPTTILENAILLTFAAFVLESIRESVRPIWHTRVTLPALAFLIAGAISVFVAPDHRAAAGLYRAYFVEPIGFGLVLVNAVTTPRRALLIAVGLALGSVVAGLANSAVVVNALLHHAYDVVQTPPVVIYNTANAVALYLVPLVAFAGAVMLHWPGRIERTVAGAFVAVGVVCVLLSFSRGGYLALAAVAIGLALSHRFRWLLLGAGVVAAAGLLIVPVLRRRIETEINFSDPHNTLVGRSHLWDAALQMLRDHPIFGAGLSGFATAIAPYWNATHPDRFTYPHNIVLNFWTETGLLGVVAFAAILGATFARAWRGWRNSDVYWRTVHLGVLLALLAVVVHGLVDVPYFKNDLSLEFWALLSLTFAVGAGSLSSAHAAAATQTSSPSKTAAP
;
A
#
# COMPACT_ATOMS: atom_id res chain seq x y z
N MET A 1 3.07 -64.98 33.47
CA MET A 1 4.49 -64.56 33.49
C MET A 1 4.91 -64.37 32.05
N ASP A 2 5.26 -63.22 31.49
CA ASP A 2 5.24 -61.81 31.86
C ASP A 2 5.57 -61.08 30.53
N ARG A 3 4.68 -60.21 30.03
CA ARG A 3 4.91 -58.76 29.86
C ARG A 3 6.23 -58.39 29.16
N LEU A 4 6.15 -58.13 27.85
CA LEU A 4 7.08 -57.21 27.17
C LEU A 4 6.35 -55.90 26.88
N ALA A 5 6.83 -54.84 27.55
CA ALA A 5 6.35 -53.48 27.52
C ALA A 5 6.85 -52.71 26.27
N PRO A 6 6.15 -51.63 25.84
CA PRO A 6 6.51 -50.87 24.65
C PRO A 6 7.63 -49.85 24.91
N THR A 7 8.45 -49.66 23.89
CA THR A 7 9.55 -48.69 23.79
C THR A 7 9.02 -47.26 23.97
N ARG A 8 9.48 -46.56 25.03
CA ARG A 8 9.23 -45.13 25.25
C ARG A 8 9.89 -44.31 24.14
N ALA A 9 9.07 -43.66 23.32
CA ALA A 9 9.49 -42.51 22.52
C ALA A 9 9.89 -41.38 23.49
N ARG A 10 11.19 -41.03 23.51
CA ARG A 10 11.66 -39.78 24.12
C ARG A 10 11.25 -38.63 23.20
N THR A 11 10.16 -37.97 23.53
CA THR A 11 9.83 -36.64 23.02
C THR A 11 10.88 -35.65 23.53
N PHE A 12 11.89 -35.37 22.71
CA PHE A 12 12.70 -34.16 22.87
C PHE A 12 11.82 -32.96 22.49
N ALA A 13 11.08 -32.43 23.47
CA ALA A 13 10.58 -31.08 23.42
C ALA A 13 11.79 -30.13 23.55
N GLY A 14 12.43 -29.84 22.43
CA GLY A 14 13.52 -28.87 22.34
C GLY A 14 13.01 -27.41 22.37
N PRO A 15 13.91 -26.43 22.60
CA PRO A 15 13.62 -25.03 22.96
C PRO A 15 12.89 -24.17 21.91
N ALA A 16 12.30 -24.77 20.87
CA ALA A 16 11.55 -24.05 19.84
C ALA A 16 10.20 -23.49 20.34
N ALA A 17 9.61 -24.07 21.39
CA ALA A 17 8.33 -23.62 21.92
C ALA A 17 8.44 -22.26 22.65
N ASP A 18 9.50 -22.04 23.44
CA ASP A 18 9.69 -20.84 24.26
C ASP A 18 10.15 -19.59 23.46
N ALA A 19 10.87 -19.79 22.35
CA ALA A 19 11.22 -18.66 21.47
C ALA A 19 9.98 -18.07 20.76
N SER A 20 9.00 -18.91 20.43
CA SER A 20 7.77 -18.50 19.75
C SER A 20 6.85 -17.66 20.65
N THR A 21 6.78 -17.98 21.94
CA THR A 21 5.95 -17.28 22.94
C THR A 21 6.54 -15.93 23.33
N ALA A 22 7.87 -15.80 23.35
CA ALA A 22 8.56 -14.53 23.62
C ALA A 22 8.37 -13.51 22.48
N THR A 23 8.44 -13.92 21.20
CA THR A 23 8.27 -13.02 20.05
C THR A 23 6.85 -12.50 19.85
N GLY A 24 5.83 -13.23 20.32
CA GLY A 24 4.43 -12.82 20.25
C GLY A 24 4.00 -11.83 21.34
N ARG A 25 4.84 -11.59 22.36
CA ARG A 25 4.57 -10.67 23.47
C ARG A 25 5.14 -9.26 23.27
N ARG A 26 6.17 -9.10 22.43
CA ARG A 26 6.80 -7.80 22.18
C ARG A 26 5.89 -6.86 21.39
N TYR A 27 6.03 -5.56 21.62
CA TYR A 27 5.30 -4.52 20.88
C TYR A 27 3.77 -4.66 20.91
N ARG A 28 3.19 -5.05 22.05
CA ARG A 28 1.74 -5.29 22.16
C ARG A 28 0.95 -4.00 22.06
N ALA A 29 1.36 -2.96 22.80
CA ALA A 29 0.69 -1.66 22.75
C ALA A 29 0.90 -1.00 21.38
N THR A 30 2.11 -1.08 20.84
CA THR A 30 2.45 -0.62 19.49
C THR A 30 1.58 -1.30 18.45
N MET A 31 1.42 -2.62 18.48
CA MET A 31 0.58 -3.33 17.52
C MET A 31 -0.89 -2.93 17.62
N PHE A 32 -1.43 -2.75 18.83
CA PHE A 32 -2.80 -2.29 19.02
C PHE A 32 -3.00 -0.90 18.42
N LEU A 33 -2.10 0.05 18.73
CA LEU A 33 -2.15 1.41 18.22
C LEU A 33 -1.90 1.48 16.71
N ALA A 34 -1.03 0.63 16.18
CA ALA A 34 -0.78 0.54 14.74
C ALA A 34 -2.03 0.06 13.99
N VAL A 35 -2.74 -0.96 14.50
CA VAL A 35 -4.03 -1.40 13.92
C VAL A 35 -5.07 -0.28 14.01
N ALA A 36 -5.18 0.40 15.16
CA ALA A 36 -6.08 1.54 15.31
C ALA A 36 -5.75 2.68 14.34
N THR A 37 -4.47 2.98 14.14
CA THR A 37 -3.99 3.97 13.17
C THR A 37 -4.40 3.59 11.75
N CYS A 38 -4.26 2.31 11.37
CA CYS A 38 -4.72 1.82 10.07
C CYS A 38 -6.25 1.93 9.89
N VAL A 39 -7.05 1.74 10.94
CA VAL A 39 -8.50 1.98 10.89
C VAL A 39 -8.81 3.47 10.70
N LEU A 40 -8.04 4.34 11.35
CA LEU A 40 -8.20 5.80 11.33
C LEU A 40 -7.62 6.48 10.10
N VAL A 41 -7.06 5.73 9.13
CA VAL A 41 -6.50 6.27 7.89
C VAL A 41 -7.42 7.30 7.20
N PRO A 42 -8.73 7.07 6.99
CA PRO A 42 -9.60 8.07 6.36
C PRO A 42 -9.86 9.32 7.21
N ALA A 43 -9.55 9.30 8.51
CA ALA A 43 -9.82 10.40 9.43
C ALA A 43 -8.80 11.54 9.34
N TYR A 44 -7.85 11.49 8.39
CA TYR A 44 -6.92 12.60 8.12
C TYR A 44 -7.64 13.89 7.68
N THR A 45 -8.90 13.79 7.24
CA THR A 45 -9.76 14.93 6.89
C THR A 45 -10.25 15.70 8.11
N ILE A 46 -10.22 15.09 9.30
CA ILE A 46 -10.61 15.73 10.55
C ILE A 46 -9.38 16.45 11.10
N ARG A 47 -9.39 17.78 10.95
CA ARG A 47 -8.29 18.68 11.31
C ARG A 47 -8.61 19.49 12.54
N TRP A 48 -7.62 19.70 13.38
CA TRP A 48 -7.69 20.66 14.49
C TRP A 48 -6.33 21.32 14.71
N HIS A 49 -6.25 22.25 15.66
CA HIS A 49 -5.00 22.92 16.02
C HIS A 49 -4.52 22.43 17.37
N LEU A 50 -3.27 21.98 17.44
CA LEU A 50 -2.56 21.75 18.69
C LEU A 50 -1.60 22.94 18.89
N GLY A 51 -2.09 23.99 19.55
CA GLY A 51 -1.38 25.28 19.62
C GLY A 51 -1.27 25.91 18.22
N PRO A 52 -0.08 26.35 17.76
CA PRO A 52 0.10 26.98 16.45
C PRO A 52 0.16 25.97 15.29
N LEU A 53 0.19 24.67 15.57
CA LEU A 53 0.39 23.64 14.54
C LEU A 53 -0.96 23.02 14.13
N PRO A 54 -1.33 23.08 12.83
CA PRO A 54 -2.44 22.28 12.33
C PRO A 54 -2.04 20.80 12.37
N THR A 55 -2.94 19.97 12.89
CA THR A 55 -2.79 18.52 12.95
C THR A 55 -4.07 17.80 12.56
N THR A 56 -3.99 16.50 12.29
CA THR A 56 -5.12 15.63 11.97
C THR A 56 -5.27 14.49 12.98
N ILE A 57 -6.45 13.87 13.04
CA ILE A 57 -6.65 12.66 13.85
C ILE A 57 -5.66 11.56 13.45
N LEU A 58 -5.40 11.40 12.15
CA LEU A 58 -4.44 10.41 11.65
C LEU A 58 -3.01 10.70 12.14
N GLU A 59 -2.58 11.94 12.06
CA GLU A 59 -1.24 12.37 12.51
C GLU A 59 -1.05 12.08 14.01
N ASN A 60 -2.06 12.40 14.83
CA ASN A 60 -2.01 12.08 16.26
C ASN A 60 -1.97 10.56 16.51
N ALA A 61 -2.69 9.75 15.74
CA ALA A 61 -2.64 8.29 15.85
C ALA A 61 -1.26 7.72 15.48
N ILE A 62 -0.62 8.25 14.42
CA ILE A 62 0.76 7.89 14.04
C ILE A 62 1.74 8.26 15.16
N LEU A 63 1.64 9.46 15.71
CA LEU A 63 2.51 9.93 16.80
C LEU A 63 2.35 9.08 18.06
N LEU A 64 1.12 8.74 18.45
CA LEU A 64 0.85 7.85 19.57
C LEU A 64 1.42 6.44 19.34
N THR A 65 1.28 5.91 18.12
CA THR A 65 1.87 4.62 17.75
C THR A 65 3.39 4.66 17.83
N PHE A 66 4.02 5.72 17.32
CA PHE A 66 5.46 5.91 17.39
C PHE A 66 5.96 6.06 18.84
N ALA A 67 5.25 6.82 19.67
CA ALA A 67 5.57 6.96 21.08
C ALA A 67 5.51 5.63 21.83
N ALA A 68 4.45 4.84 21.60
CA ALA A 68 4.34 3.50 22.17
C ALA A 68 5.47 2.57 21.71
N PHE A 69 5.85 2.66 20.42
CA PHE A 69 6.97 1.92 19.88
C PHE A 69 8.29 2.24 20.59
N VAL A 70 8.62 3.53 20.72
CA VAL A 70 9.83 3.98 21.43
C VAL A 70 9.81 3.51 22.89
N LEU A 71 8.68 3.68 23.58
CA LEU A 71 8.55 3.26 24.99
C LEU A 71 8.70 1.76 25.18
N GLU A 72 8.10 0.94 24.32
CA GLU A 72 8.26 -0.52 24.35
C GLU A 72 9.69 -0.94 23.97
N SER A 73 10.33 -0.31 22.97
CA SER A 73 11.73 -0.57 22.62
C SER A 73 12.68 -0.28 23.78
N ILE A 74 12.50 0.84 24.49
CA ILE A 74 13.31 1.20 25.67
C ILE A 74 13.05 0.22 26.82
N ARG A 75 11.79 -0.04 27.17
CA ARG A 75 11.41 -0.94 28.27
C ARG A 75 11.93 -2.36 28.06
N GLU A 76 11.88 -2.86 26.83
CA GLU A 76 12.35 -4.19 26.48
C GLU A 76 13.85 -4.24 26.17
N SER A 77 14.55 -3.10 26.18
CA SER A 77 15.96 -2.96 25.79
C SER A 77 16.26 -3.56 24.41
N VAL A 78 15.30 -3.46 23.49
CA VAL A 78 15.41 -3.98 22.12
C VAL A 78 15.90 -2.86 21.22
N ARG A 79 16.98 -3.12 20.47
CA ARG A 79 17.43 -2.20 19.42
C ARG A 79 16.55 -2.35 18.18
N PRO A 80 15.83 -1.31 17.74
CA PRO A 80 15.05 -1.36 16.51
C PRO A 80 15.89 -1.71 15.29
N ILE A 81 15.32 -2.52 14.41
CA ILE A 81 15.85 -2.75 13.08
C ILE A 81 15.51 -1.53 12.24
N TRP A 82 16.55 -0.79 11.84
CA TRP A 82 16.43 0.37 10.97
C TRP A 82 17.06 0.13 9.59
N HIS A 83 17.89 -0.91 9.45
CA HIS A 83 18.58 -1.23 8.20
C HIS A 83 17.92 -2.41 7.46
N THR A 84 17.31 -2.11 6.33
CA THR A 84 16.72 -3.04 5.36
C THR A 84 17.17 -2.66 3.95
N ARG A 85 16.81 -3.47 2.94
CA ARG A 85 17.11 -3.14 1.53
C ARG A 85 16.41 -1.87 1.04
N VAL A 86 15.37 -1.40 1.74
CA VAL A 86 14.61 -0.19 1.40
C VAL A 86 15.10 1.02 2.20
N THR A 87 15.93 0.85 3.24
CA THR A 87 16.39 1.97 4.08
C THR A 87 17.13 3.03 3.30
N LEU A 88 18.15 2.67 2.49
CA LEU A 88 18.89 3.65 1.71
C LEU A 88 18.01 4.37 0.67
N PRO A 89 17.19 3.66 -0.15
CA PRO A 89 16.21 4.31 -1.01
C PRO A 89 15.23 5.21 -0.25
N ALA A 90 14.73 4.81 0.91
CA ALA A 90 13.81 5.61 1.73
C ALA A 90 14.48 6.89 2.27
N LEU A 91 15.76 6.82 2.66
CA LEU A 91 16.53 8.00 3.07
C LEU A 91 16.76 8.95 1.89
N ALA A 92 17.14 8.43 0.72
CA ALA A 92 17.27 9.24 -0.49
C ALA A 92 15.94 9.90 -0.87
N PHE A 93 14.82 9.19 -0.67
CA PHE A 93 13.48 9.70 -0.93
C PHE A 93 13.05 10.77 0.09
N LEU A 94 13.40 10.63 1.37
CA LEU A 94 13.24 11.69 2.38
C LEU A 94 14.06 12.93 2.02
N ILE A 95 15.31 12.74 1.59
CA ILE A 95 16.17 13.84 1.14
C ILE A 95 15.57 14.55 -0.08
N ALA A 96 15.06 13.80 -1.07
CA ALA A 96 14.36 14.36 -2.22
C ALA A 96 13.13 15.19 -1.80
N GLY A 97 12.32 14.65 -0.88
CA GLY A 97 11.21 15.37 -0.27
C GLY A 97 11.66 16.66 0.42
N ALA A 98 12.73 16.61 1.22
CA ALA A 98 13.27 17.81 1.88
C ALA A 98 13.74 18.87 0.88
N ILE A 99 14.47 18.47 -0.18
CA ILE A 99 14.89 19.37 -1.26
C ILE A 99 13.67 20.01 -1.92
N SER A 100 12.63 19.22 -2.20
CA SER A 100 11.43 19.71 -2.87
C SER A 100 10.67 20.78 -2.09
N VAL A 101 10.81 20.82 -0.75
CA VAL A 101 10.25 21.90 0.09
C VAL A 101 10.90 23.25 -0.20
N PHE A 102 12.20 23.26 -0.49
CA PHE A 102 12.95 24.49 -0.82
C PHE A 102 12.78 24.92 -2.28
N VAL A 103 12.35 24.00 -3.14
CA VAL A 103 12.07 24.27 -4.56
C VAL A 103 10.65 24.79 -4.76
N ALA A 104 9.72 24.36 -3.90
CA ALA A 104 8.31 24.67 -4.03
C ALA A 104 8.02 26.19 -3.97
N PRO A 105 7.06 26.71 -4.75
CA PRO A 105 6.63 28.10 -4.65
C PRO A 105 6.06 28.48 -3.27
N ASP A 106 5.40 27.55 -2.59
CA ASP A 106 4.89 27.71 -1.23
C ASP A 106 5.59 26.73 -0.27
N HIS A 107 6.63 27.21 0.40
CA HIS A 107 7.41 26.41 1.35
C HIS A 107 6.59 25.90 2.55
N ARG A 108 5.55 26.63 2.98
CA ARG A 108 4.74 26.22 4.15
C ARG A 108 3.82 25.07 3.78
N ALA A 109 3.13 25.17 2.65
CA ALA A 109 2.33 24.07 2.13
C ALA A 109 3.20 22.84 1.85
N ALA A 110 4.34 23.04 1.19
CA ALA A 110 5.29 21.97 0.88
C ALA A 110 5.83 21.28 2.14
N ALA A 111 6.18 22.02 3.19
CA ALA A 111 6.64 21.44 4.46
C ALA A 111 5.55 20.58 5.13
N GLY A 112 4.29 21.02 5.07
CA GLY A 112 3.14 20.24 5.53
C GLY A 112 2.99 18.92 4.77
N LEU A 113 3.09 18.96 3.43
CA LEU A 113 3.02 17.75 2.60
C LEU A 113 4.23 16.84 2.79
N TYR A 114 5.43 17.39 2.96
CA TYR A 114 6.63 16.61 3.24
C TYR A 114 6.48 15.80 4.53
N ARG A 115 5.99 16.45 5.60
CA ARG A 115 5.68 15.78 6.86
C ARG A 115 4.66 14.64 6.65
N ALA A 116 3.54 14.96 6.01
CA ALA A 116 2.40 14.07 5.88
C ALA A 116 2.59 12.90 4.89
N TYR A 117 3.31 13.11 3.78
CA TYR A 117 3.44 12.12 2.70
C TYR A 117 4.76 11.36 2.74
N PHE A 118 5.75 11.83 3.50
CA PHE A 118 7.08 11.20 3.57
C PHE A 118 7.43 10.83 5.00
N VAL A 119 7.61 11.82 5.87
CA VAL A 119 8.17 11.59 7.22
C VAL A 119 7.29 10.65 8.04
N GLU A 120 5.99 10.95 8.13
CA GLU A 120 5.04 10.19 8.94
C GLU A 120 4.80 8.77 8.40
N PRO A 121 4.45 8.55 7.11
CA PRO A 121 4.30 7.22 6.54
C PRO A 121 5.57 6.36 6.61
N ILE A 122 6.75 6.92 6.33
CA ILE A 122 8.03 6.19 6.40
C ILE A 122 8.34 5.80 7.84
N GLY A 123 8.14 6.72 8.79
CA GLY A 123 8.26 6.45 10.21
C GLY A 123 7.31 5.35 10.68
N PHE A 124 6.05 5.39 10.24
CA PHE A 124 5.08 4.34 10.53
C PHE A 124 5.50 2.99 9.93
N GLY A 125 6.03 2.98 8.71
CA GLY A 125 6.58 1.78 8.08
C GLY A 125 7.72 1.17 8.90
N LEU A 126 8.66 2.01 9.40
CA LEU A 126 9.73 1.57 10.28
C LEU A 126 9.20 0.91 11.57
N VAL A 127 8.15 1.46 12.17
CA VAL A 127 7.48 0.85 13.32
C VAL A 127 6.94 -0.53 12.95
N LEU A 128 6.27 -0.66 11.81
CA LEU A 128 5.67 -1.92 11.37
C LEU A 128 6.70 -3.01 11.05
N VAL A 129 7.85 -2.66 10.45
CA VAL A 129 8.96 -3.62 10.22
C VAL A 129 9.39 -4.32 11.51
N ASN A 130 9.31 -3.61 12.64
CA ASN A 130 9.69 -4.13 13.95
C ASN A 130 8.53 -4.80 14.71
N ALA A 131 7.34 -4.17 14.69
CA ALA A 131 6.20 -4.63 15.47
C ALA A 131 5.51 -5.86 14.85
N VAL A 132 5.53 -6.00 13.52
CA VAL A 132 4.90 -7.12 12.81
C VAL A 132 5.84 -8.33 12.81
N THR A 133 5.78 -9.13 13.86
CA THR A 133 6.65 -10.31 14.04
C THR A 133 6.05 -11.62 13.51
N THR A 134 4.77 -11.63 13.16
CA THR A 134 4.03 -12.83 12.75
C THR A 134 3.09 -12.53 11.57
N PRO A 135 2.75 -13.52 10.74
CA PRO A 135 1.86 -13.29 9.61
C PRO A 135 0.43 -12.94 10.07
N ARG A 136 0.02 -13.37 11.27
CA ARG A 136 -1.24 -12.93 11.89
C ARG A 136 -1.22 -11.44 12.23
N ARG A 137 -0.11 -10.90 12.74
CA ARG A 137 0.05 -9.46 12.95
C ARG A 137 0.01 -8.69 11.62
N ALA A 138 0.59 -9.24 10.56
CA ALA A 138 0.50 -8.64 9.22
C ALA A 138 -0.96 -8.59 8.74
N LEU A 139 -1.72 -9.66 8.96
CA LEU A 139 -3.15 -9.71 8.65
C LEU A 139 -3.94 -8.67 9.47
N LEU A 140 -3.63 -8.46 10.75
CA LEU A 140 -4.29 -7.44 11.57
C LEU A 140 -4.09 -6.02 11.03
N ILE A 141 -2.89 -5.69 10.54
CA ILE A 141 -2.62 -4.40 9.89
C ILE A 141 -3.46 -4.26 8.61
N ALA A 142 -3.48 -5.29 7.75
CA ALA A 142 -4.29 -5.29 6.54
C ALA A 142 -5.79 -5.19 6.84
N VAL A 143 -6.28 -5.84 7.90
CA VAL A 143 -7.66 -5.73 8.37
C VAL A 143 -7.96 -4.33 8.88
N GLY A 144 -7.04 -3.68 9.61
CA GLY A 144 -7.19 -2.30 10.05
C GLY A 144 -7.39 -1.35 8.86
N LEU A 145 -6.53 -1.46 7.85
CA LEU A 145 -6.65 -0.69 6.59
C LEU A 145 -7.97 -1.00 5.89
N ALA A 146 -8.33 -2.29 5.79
CA ALA A 146 -9.57 -2.74 5.18
C ALA A 146 -10.80 -2.12 5.85
N LEU A 147 -10.87 -2.10 7.18
CA LEU A 147 -11.97 -1.49 7.92
C LEU A 147 -12.08 0.02 7.63
N GLY A 148 -10.96 0.75 7.65
CA GLY A 148 -10.95 2.16 7.24
C GLY A 148 -11.44 2.36 5.81
N SER A 149 -10.99 1.53 4.87
CA SER A 149 -11.39 1.59 3.47
C SER A 149 -12.87 1.26 3.23
N VAL A 150 -13.47 0.36 4.03
CA VAL A 150 -14.90 0.04 3.96
C VAL A 150 -15.73 1.25 4.38
N VAL A 151 -15.34 1.96 5.45
CA VAL A 151 -16.05 3.18 5.87
C VAL A 151 -16.04 4.22 4.76
N ALA A 152 -14.87 4.50 4.17
CA ALA A 152 -14.76 5.45 3.07
C ALA A 152 -15.51 5.00 1.81
N GLY A 153 -15.37 3.73 1.43
CA GLY A 153 -15.97 3.14 0.24
C GLY A 153 -17.49 3.04 0.30
N LEU A 154 -18.05 2.60 1.44
CA LEU A 154 -19.49 2.50 1.63
C LEU A 154 -20.13 3.88 1.72
N ALA A 155 -19.51 4.83 2.43
CA ALA A 155 -20.01 6.21 2.48
C ALA A 155 -20.10 6.81 1.07
N ASN A 156 -19.05 6.64 0.26
CA ASN A 156 -19.06 7.10 -1.13
C ASN A 156 -20.11 6.39 -1.97
N SER A 157 -20.20 5.06 -1.83
CA SER A 157 -21.16 4.23 -2.57
C SER A 157 -22.60 4.61 -2.25
N ALA A 158 -22.91 4.96 -0.99
CA ALA A 158 -24.24 5.39 -0.58
C ALA A 158 -24.67 6.68 -1.29
N VAL A 159 -23.79 7.67 -1.41
CA VAL A 159 -24.08 8.93 -2.13
C VAL A 159 -24.26 8.69 -3.62
N VAL A 160 -23.41 7.84 -4.21
CA VAL A 160 -23.52 7.47 -5.63
C VAL A 160 -24.83 6.73 -5.91
N VAL A 161 -25.19 5.74 -5.10
CA VAL A 161 -26.46 5.00 -5.23
C VAL A 161 -27.64 5.95 -5.05
N ASN A 162 -27.60 6.84 -4.07
CA ASN A 162 -28.63 7.85 -3.89
C ASN A 162 -28.78 8.74 -5.15
N ALA A 163 -27.68 9.21 -5.73
CA ALA A 163 -27.72 10.01 -6.95
C ALA A 163 -28.29 9.24 -8.15
N LEU A 164 -27.94 7.95 -8.28
CA LEU A 164 -28.48 7.07 -9.32
C LEU A 164 -29.99 6.86 -9.18
N LEU A 165 -30.47 6.60 -7.95
CA LEU A 165 -31.89 6.39 -7.66
C LEU A 165 -32.74 7.64 -7.95
N HIS A 166 -32.17 8.83 -7.79
CA HIS A 166 -32.85 10.10 -8.06
C HIS A 166 -32.59 10.64 -9.47
N HIS A 167 -31.99 9.85 -10.37
CA HIS A 167 -31.62 10.25 -11.74
C HIS A 167 -30.77 11.54 -11.81
N ALA A 168 -30.08 11.87 -10.72
CA ALA A 168 -29.26 13.07 -10.57
C ALA A 168 -27.78 12.80 -10.89
N TYR A 169 -27.42 11.54 -11.15
CA TYR A 169 -26.05 11.14 -11.44
C TYR A 169 -25.74 11.30 -12.93
N ASP A 170 -24.89 12.29 -13.24
CA ASP A 170 -24.29 12.41 -14.56
C ASP A 170 -23.04 11.51 -14.65
N VAL A 171 -23.12 10.51 -15.52
CA VAL A 171 -22.07 9.51 -15.78
C VAL A 171 -20.84 10.12 -16.45
N VAL A 172 -20.96 11.30 -17.02
CA VAL A 172 -19.86 12.01 -17.66
C VAL A 172 -19.11 12.89 -16.64
N GLN A 173 -19.82 13.42 -15.65
CA GLN A 173 -19.25 14.28 -14.61
C GLN A 173 -18.49 13.49 -13.53
N THR A 174 -17.73 14.22 -12.71
CA THR A 174 -17.05 13.65 -11.53
C THR A 174 -18.06 13.11 -10.53
N PRO A 175 -17.95 11.84 -10.11
CA PRO A 175 -18.86 11.27 -9.13
C PRO A 175 -18.82 12.03 -7.80
N PRO A 176 -19.95 12.11 -7.06
CA PRO A 176 -19.97 12.74 -5.76
C PRO A 176 -19.09 11.97 -4.77
N VAL A 177 -18.49 12.71 -3.85
CA VAL A 177 -17.51 12.20 -2.90
C VAL A 177 -17.85 12.64 -1.48
N VAL A 178 -17.57 11.77 -0.50
CA VAL A 178 -17.85 12.05 0.92
C VAL A 178 -16.59 12.50 1.66
N ILE A 179 -15.57 11.66 1.68
CA ILE A 179 -14.32 11.93 2.42
C ILE A 179 -13.28 12.55 1.48
N TYR A 180 -13.34 12.23 0.20
CA TYR A 180 -12.31 12.58 -0.77
C TYR A 180 -12.72 13.78 -1.61
N ASN A 181 -11.75 14.33 -2.35
CA ASN A 181 -11.98 15.42 -3.31
C ASN A 181 -12.14 14.89 -4.76
N THR A 182 -11.95 13.59 -4.95
CA THR A 182 -11.99 12.92 -6.26
C THR A 182 -12.55 11.51 -6.08
N ALA A 183 -13.44 11.07 -6.96
CA ALA A 183 -14.02 9.72 -6.87
C ALA A 183 -13.00 8.59 -7.05
N ASN A 184 -11.90 8.85 -7.78
CA ASN A 184 -10.81 7.90 -7.98
C ASN A 184 -10.10 7.52 -6.67
N ALA A 185 -10.10 8.39 -5.66
CA ALA A 185 -9.43 8.14 -4.38
C ALA A 185 -9.97 6.88 -3.68
N VAL A 186 -11.26 6.59 -3.84
CA VAL A 186 -11.89 5.36 -3.30
C VAL A 186 -11.24 4.12 -3.92
N ALA A 187 -11.07 4.10 -5.25
CA ALA A 187 -10.44 2.99 -5.95
C ALA A 187 -8.93 2.92 -5.70
N LEU A 188 -8.24 4.07 -5.60
CA LEU A 188 -6.82 4.12 -5.25
C LEU A 188 -6.56 3.46 -3.89
N TYR A 189 -7.44 3.68 -2.91
CA TYR A 189 -7.33 3.07 -1.58
C TYR A 189 -7.80 1.60 -1.52
N LEU A 190 -8.89 1.25 -2.21
CA LEU A 190 -9.48 -0.10 -2.10
C LEU A 190 -8.76 -1.17 -2.90
N VAL A 191 -8.30 -0.88 -4.13
CA VAL A 191 -7.79 -1.93 -5.02
C VAL A 191 -6.54 -2.64 -4.46
N PRO A 192 -5.54 -1.96 -3.86
CA PRO A 192 -4.41 -2.65 -3.25
C PRO A 192 -4.83 -3.55 -2.07
N LEU A 193 -5.81 -3.14 -1.27
CA LEU A 193 -6.37 -3.95 -0.19
C LEU A 193 -7.19 -5.14 -0.72
N VAL A 194 -7.96 -4.96 -1.78
CA VAL A 194 -8.67 -6.06 -2.49
C VAL A 194 -7.66 -7.07 -3.03
N ALA A 195 -6.51 -6.60 -3.55
CA ALA A 195 -5.44 -7.47 -4.02
C ALA A 195 -4.84 -8.31 -2.87
N PHE A 196 -4.56 -7.66 -1.72
CA PHE A 196 -4.06 -8.36 -0.54
C PHE A 196 -5.08 -9.36 0.02
N ALA A 197 -6.33 -8.96 0.16
CA ALA A 197 -7.41 -9.81 0.65
C ALA A 197 -7.71 -10.97 -0.32
N GLY A 198 -7.60 -10.75 -1.64
CA GLY A 198 -7.72 -11.80 -2.64
C GLY A 198 -6.65 -12.87 -2.48
N ALA A 199 -5.41 -12.49 -2.16
CA ALA A 199 -4.36 -13.45 -1.85
C ALA A 199 -4.70 -14.27 -0.59
N VAL A 200 -5.20 -13.62 0.47
CA VAL A 200 -5.66 -14.29 1.70
C VAL A 200 -6.82 -15.25 1.43
N MET A 201 -7.84 -14.80 0.68
CA MET A 201 -9.01 -15.60 0.31
C MET A 201 -8.63 -16.91 -0.40
N LEU A 202 -7.64 -16.85 -1.30
CA LEU A 202 -7.22 -18.00 -2.12
C LEU A 202 -6.19 -18.90 -1.44
N HIS A 203 -5.24 -18.33 -0.70
CA HIS A 203 -4.03 -19.05 -0.28
C HIS A 203 -3.85 -19.20 1.24
N TRP A 204 -4.61 -18.47 2.06
CA TRP A 204 -4.47 -18.58 3.51
C TRP A 204 -4.98 -19.94 4.02
N PRO A 205 -4.32 -20.61 4.98
CA PRO A 205 -4.77 -21.93 5.46
C PRO A 205 -6.09 -21.91 6.25
N GLY A 206 -6.33 -20.86 7.04
CA GLY A 206 -7.48 -20.75 7.94
C GLY A 206 -8.78 -20.39 7.22
N ARG A 207 -9.87 -21.13 7.50
CA ARG A 207 -11.17 -20.92 6.83
C ARG A 207 -11.83 -19.59 7.19
N ILE A 208 -11.73 -19.17 8.45
CA ILE A 208 -12.36 -17.93 8.93
C ILE A 208 -11.75 -16.74 8.20
N GLU A 209 -10.42 -16.67 8.14
CA GLU A 209 -9.70 -15.58 7.48
C GLU A 209 -9.99 -15.54 5.99
N ARG A 210 -10.11 -16.70 5.33
CA ARG A 210 -10.52 -16.76 3.92
C ARG A 210 -11.93 -16.24 3.69
N THR A 211 -12.88 -16.60 4.54
CA THR A 211 -14.27 -16.14 4.44
C THR A 211 -14.37 -14.64 4.68
N VAL A 212 -13.70 -14.12 5.72
CA VAL A 212 -13.65 -12.69 6.01
C VAL A 212 -12.98 -11.92 4.86
N ALA A 213 -11.86 -12.41 4.35
CA ALA A 213 -11.20 -11.81 3.20
C ALA A 213 -12.08 -11.84 1.94
N GLY A 214 -12.81 -12.94 1.69
CA GLY A 214 -13.76 -13.04 0.59
C GLY A 214 -14.94 -12.08 0.71
N ALA A 215 -15.48 -11.91 1.92
CA ALA A 215 -16.52 -10.91 2.19
C ALA A 215 -16.01 -9.49 1.92
N PHE A 216 -14.80 -9.17 2.38
CA PHE A 216 -14.17 -7.88 2.08
C PHE A 216 -13.90 -7.70 0.57
N VAL A 217 -13.41 -8.72 -0.15
CA VAL A 217 -13.22 -8.65 -1.61
C VAL A 217 -14.55 -8.34 -2.30
N ALA A 218 -15.65 -8.98 -1.91
CA ALA A 218 -16.96 -8.72 -2.49
C ALA A 218 -17.40 -7.25 -2.26
N VAL A 219 -17.33 -6.77 -1.03
CA VAL A 219 -17.67 -5.37 -0.68
C VAL A 219 -16.75 -4.38 -1.38
N GLY A 220 -15.45 -4.62 -1.36
CA GLY A 220 -14.43 -3.77 -1.95
C GLY A 220 -14.57 -3.66 -3.47
N VAL A 221 -14.82 -4.77 -4.17
CA VAL A 221 -15.09 -4.76 -5.62
C VAL A 221 -16.33 -3.94 -5.94
N VAL A 222 -17.42 -4.09 -5.19
CA VAL A 222 -18.64 -3.28 -5.40
C VAL A 222 -18.35 -1.80 -5.19
N CYS A 223 -17.64 -1.42 -4.12
CA CYS A 223 -17.27 -0.03 -3.88
C CYS A 223 -16.36 0.54 -4.97
N VAL A 224 -15.41 -0.25 -5.49
CA VAL A 224 -14.56 0.14 -6.63
C VAL A 224 -15.42 0.34 -7.88
N LEU A 225 -16.36 -0.57 -8.17
CA LEU A 225 -17.26 -0.43 -9.32
C LEU A 225 -18.11 0.85 -9.23
N LEU A 226 -18.67 1.13 -8.05
CA LEU A 226 -19.47 2.33 -7.79
C LEU A 226 -18.65 3.62 -7.69
N SER A 227 -17.33 3.55 -7.53
CA SER A 227 -16.46 4.73 -7.65
C SER A 227 -16.38 5.27 -9.08
N PHE A 228 -16.78 4.46 -10.07
CA PHE A 228 -16.68 4.75 -11.49
C PHE A 228 -15.27 5.15 -11.98
N SER A 229 -14.24 4.74 -11.24
CA SER A 229 -12.84 4.98 -11.60
C SER A 229 -12.38 4.03 -12.70
N ARG A 230 -12.16 4.57 -13.91
CA ARG A 230 -11.60 3.83 -15.06
C ARG A 230 -10.23 3.22 -14.75
N GLY A 231 -9.36 3.98 -14.08
CA GLY A 231 -8.07 3.49 -13.59
C GLY A 231 -8.23 2.39 -12.53
N GLY A 232 -9.23 2.51 -11.67
CA GLY A 232 -9.62 1.47 -10.72
C GLY A 232 -10.04 0.17 -11.39
N TYR A 233 -10.81 0.23 -12.49
CA TYR A 233 -11.23 -0.96 -13.25
C TYR A 233 -10.04 -1.67 -13.89
N LEU A 234 -9.13 -0.90 -14.50
CA LEU A 234 -7.89 -1.42 -15.09
C LEU A 234 -7.02 -2.11 -14.03
N ALA A 235 -6.83 -1.47 -12.88
CA ALA A 235 -6.06 -2.03 -11.78
C ALA A 235 -6.73 -3.29 -11.20
N LEU A 236 -8.06 -3.30 -11.06
CA LEU A 236 -8.80 -4.47 -10.59
C LEU A 236 -8.69 -5.64 -11.57
N ALA A 237 -8.73 -5.38 -12.88
CA ALA A 237 -8.50 -6.41 -13.90
C ALA A 237 -7.08 -7.00 -13.81
N ALA A 238 -6.05 -6.16 -13.66
CA ALA A 238 -4.67 -6.61 -13.47
C ALA A 238 -4.51 -7.46 -12.20
N VAL A 239 -5.13 -7.05 -11.09
CA VAL A 239 -5.16 -7.81 -9.84
C VAL A 239 -5.88 -9.15 -10.01
N ALA A 240 -7.03 -9.18 -10.67
CA ALA A 240 -7.78 -10.41 -10.93
C ALA A 240 -6.98 -11.41 -11.78
N ILE A 241 -6.27 -10.93 -12.80
CA ILE A 241 -5.35 -11.73 -13.61
C ILE A 241 -4.20 -12.26 -12.74
N GLY A 242 -3.56 -11.41 -11.94
CA GLY A 242 -2.48 -11.82 -11.03
C GLY A 242 -2.93 -12.88 -10.01
N LEU A 243 -4.12 -12.72 -9.41
CA LEU A 243 -4.73 -13.70 -8.53
C LEU A 243 -4.99 -15.02 -9.26
N ALA A 244 -5.57 -14.97 -10.46
CA ALA A 244 -5.84 -16.17 -11.26
C ALA A 244 -4.55 -16.92 -11.59
N LEU A 245 -3.51 -16.22 -12.07
CA LEU A 245 -2.21 -16.81 -12.42
C LEU A 245 -1.48 -17.41 -11.21
N SER A 246 -1.74 -16.89 -10.00
CA SER A 246 -1.17 -17.44 -8.76
C SER A 246 -1.78 -18.77 -8.32
N HIS A 247 -2.94 -19.16 -8.88
CA HIS A 247 -3.75 -20.26 -8.39
C HIS A 247 -3.80 -21.45 -9.37
N ARG A 248 -3.96 -22.67 -8.85
CA ARG A 248 -4.01 -23.91 -9.66
C ARG A 248 -5.17 -23.94 -10.66
N PHE A 249 -6.26 -23.23 -10.37
CA PHE A 249 -7.45 -23.12 -11.24
C PHE A 249 -7.41 -21.87 -12.14
N ARG A 250 -6.21 -21.44 -12.56
CA ARG A 250 -6.01 -20.20 -13.33
C ARG A 250 -6.97 -20.02 -14.51
N TRP A 251 -7.19 -21.06 -15.31
CA TRP A 251 -8.05 -20.96 -16.50
C TRP A 251 -9.53 -20.78 -16.17
N LEU A 252 -10.00 -21.41 -15.09
CA LEU A 252 -11.36 -21.23 -14.58
C LEU A 252 -11.55 -19.81 -14.04
N LEU A 253 -10.59 -19.31 -13.27
CA LEU A 253 -10.63 -17.95 -12.71
C LEU A 253 -10.55 -16.88 -13.80
N LEU A 254 -9.71 -17.08 -14.83
CA LEU A 254 -9.66 -16.20 -16.00
C LEU A 254 -10.98 -16.22 -16.77
N GLY A 255 -11.53 -17.41 -17.03
CA GLY A 255 -12.85 -17.54 -17.68
C GLY A 255 -13.96 -16.85 -16.89
N ALA A 256 -14.00 -17.07 -15.57
CA ALA A 256 -14.95 -16.38 -14.67
C ALA A 256 -14.77 -14.86 -14.69
N GLY A 257 -13.51 -14.38 -14.75
CA GLY A 257 -13.20 -12.96 -14.89
C GLY A 257 -13.73 -12.37 -16.20
N VAL A 258 -13.59 -13.08 -17.32
CA VAL A 258 -14.14 -12.67 -18.63
C VAL A 258 -15.67 -12.61 -18.58
N VAL A 259 -16.32 -13.63 -18.01
CA VAL A 259 -17.79 -13.64 -17.85
C VAL A 259 -18.25 -12.49 -16.96
N ALA A 260 -17.56 -12.23 -15.85
CA ALA A 260 -17.86 -11.10 -14.97
C ALA A 260 -17.72 -9.76 -15.71
N ALA A 261 -16.63 -9.57 -16.47
CA ALA A 261 -16.42 -8.36 -17.27
C ALA A 261 -17.52 -8.17 -18.32
N ALA A 262 -17.92 -9.24 -19.03
CA ALA A 262 -19.06 -9.20 -19.95
C ALA A 262 -20.37 -8.84 -19.24
N GLY A 263 -20.61 -9.38 -18.04
CA GLY A 263 -21.75 -9.03 -17.20
C GLY A 263 -21.77 -7.55 -16.80
N LEU A 264 -20.61 -6.94 -16.52
CA LEU A 264 -20.54 -5.50 -16.21
C LEU A 264 -20.94 -4.61 -17.40
N LEU A 265 -20.71 -5.06 -18.64
CA LEU A 265 -21.13 -4.33 -19.85
C LEU A 265 -22.66 -4.32 -20.07
N ILE A 266 -23.40 -5.20 -19.38
CA ILE A 266 -24.86 -5.18 -19.39
C ILE A 266 -25.38 -3.94 -18.67
N VAL A 267 -24.69 -3.47 -17.63
CA VAL A 267 -25.08 -2.31 -16.83
C VAL A 267 -24.80 -1.02 -17.63
N PRO A 268 -25.84 -0.25 -18.06
CA PRO A 268 -25.67 0.85 -19.01
C PRO A 268 -24.68 1.94 -18.54
N VAL A 269 -24.67 2.24 -17.24
CA VAL A 269 -23.79 3.26 -16.65
C VAL A 269 -22.32 2.82 -16.72
N LEU A 270 -22.02 1.55 -16.41
CA LEU A 270 -20.68 1.00 -16.50
C LEU A 270 -20.22 0.89 -17.95
N ARG A 271 -21.11 0.43 -18.83
CA ARG A 271 -20.84 0.34 -20.27
C ARG A 271 -20.48 1.70 -20.85
N ARG A 272 -21.29 2.75 -20.59
CA ARG A 272 -21.02 4.12 -21.06
C ARG A 272 -19.67 4.64 -20.60
N ARG A 273 -19.30 4.37 -19.33
CA ARG A 273 -17.97 4.76 -18.79
C ARG A 273 -16.80 4.14 -19.57
N ILE A 274 -16.96 2.91 -20.05
CA ILE A 274 -15.96 2.18 -20.85
C ILE A 274 -15.98 2.64 -22.31
N GLU A 275 -17.17 2.81 -22.91
CA GLU A 275 -17.34 3.28 -24.29
C GLU A 275 -16.69 4.65 -24.52
N THR A 276 -16.85 5.61 -23.58
CA THR A 276 -16.20 6.92 -23.65
C THR A 276 -14.68 6.83 -23.73
N GLU A 277 -14.04 5.86 -23.06
CA GLU A 277 -12.58 5.73 -23.06
C GLU A 277 -12.03 5.07 -24.33
N ILE A 278 -12.82 4.23 -24.99
CA ILE A 278 -12.43 3.58 -26.24
C ILE A 278 -12.69 4.52 -27.43
N ASN A 279 -13.64 5.45 -27.31
CA ASN A 279 -13.88 6.50 -28.29
C ASN A 279 -12.93 7.69 -28.07
N PHE A 280 -11.78 7.69 -28.75
CA PHE A 280 -10.81 8.78 -28.70
C PHE A 280 -11.30 10.11 -29.30
N SER A 281 -12.44 10.11 -30.00
CA SER A 281 -13.07 11.34 -30.51
C SER A 281 -14.08 11.94 -29.53
N ASP A 282 -14.38 11.27 -28.40
CA ASP A 282 -15.27 11.78 -27.37
C ASP A 282 -14.58 12.93 -26.60
N PRO A 283 -15.18 14.14 -26.52
CA PRO A 283 -14.61 15.26 -25.75
C PRO A 283 -14.40 14.97 -24.26
N HIS A 284 -15.08 13.95 -23.70
CA HIS A 284 -14.98 13.56 -22.29
C HIS A 284 -14.06 12.37 -22.06
N ASN A 285 -13.30 11.95 -23.08
CA ASN A 285 -12.30 10.90 -22.97
C ASN A 285 -11.17 11.35 -22.04
N THR A 286 -11.00 10.66 -20.91
CA THR A 286 -10.01 11.07 -19.91
C THR A 286 -8.58 10.79 -20.33
N LEU A 287 -8.34 9.81 -21.20
CA LEU A 287 -6.99 9.53 -21.71
C LEU A 287 -6.52 10.63 -22.66
N VAL A 288 -7.39 11.16 -23.51
CA VAL A 288 -7.07 12.29 -24.40
C VAL A 288 -6.78 13.57 -23.59
N GLY A 289 -7.61 13.87 -22.59
CA GLY A 289 -7.34 15.00 -21.69
C GLY A 289 -6.00 14.84 -20.96
N ARG A 290 -5.70 13.63 -20.48
CA ARG A 290 -4.41 13.32 -19.82
C ARG A 290 -3.23 13.38 -20.77
N SER A 291 -3.35 12.97 -22.04
CA SER A 291 -2.23 13.06 -22.98
C SER A 291 -1.80 14.50 -23.20
N HIS A 292 -2.73 15.44 -23.34
CA HIS A 292 -2.41 16.86 -23.43
C HIS A 292 -1.77 17.38 -22.14
N LEU A 293 -2.27 16.95 -20.98
CA LEU A 293 -1.69 17.32 -19.69
C LEU A 293 -0.27 16.78 -19.52
N TRP A 294 0.00 15.56 -19.99
CA TRP A 294 1.32 14.95 -19.97
C TRP A 294 2.29 15.68 -20.90
N ASP A 295 1.84 16.11 -22.08
CA ASP A 295 2.66 16.91 -22.99
C ASP A 295 3.04 18.25 -22.36
N ALA A 296 2.11 18.93 -21.68
CA ALA A 296 2.38 20.16 -20.95
C ALA A 296 3.32 19.94 -19.75
N ALA A 297 3.10 18.87 -18.98
CA ALA A 297 3.97 18.50 -17.87
C ALA A 297 5.39 18.16 -18.33
N LEU A 298 5.55 17.50 -19.47
CA LEU A 298 6.85 17.22 -20.08
C LEU A 298 7.55 18.49 -20.56
N GLN A 299 6.81 19.46 -21.12
CA GLN A 299 7.38 20.76 -21.48
C GLN A 299 7.87 21.51 -20.23
N MET A 300 7.07 21.57 -19.17
CA MET A 300 7.47 22.12 -17.88
C MET A 300 8.72 21.43 -17.32
N LEU A 301 8.78 20.10 -17.38
CA LEU A 301 9.94 19.34 -16.89
C LEU A 301 11.20 19.53 -17.73
N ARG A 302 11.11 19.94 -19.00
CA ARG A 302 12.31 20.32 -19.78
C ARG A 302 12.98 21.57 -19.22
N ASP A 303 12.20 22.48 -18.64
CA ASP A 303 12.71 23.70 -18.01
C ASP A 303 13.12 23.46 -16.54
N HIS A 304 12.56 22.42 -15.90
CA HIS A 304 12.86 22.03 -14.52
C HIS A 304 13.29 20.54 -14.36
N PRO A 305 14.31 20.03 -15.08
CA PRO A 305 14.54 18.59 -15.23
C PRO A 305 15.10 17.91 -13.99
N ILE A 306 15.83 18.64 -13.13
CA ILE A 306 16.50 18.05 -11.96
C ILE A 306 15.57 18.07 -10.75
N PHE A 307 15.05 19.24 -10.40
CA PHE A 307 14.30 19.45 -9.16
C PHE A 307 12.78 19.40 -9.32
N GLY A 308 12.28 19.40 -10.56
CA GLY A 308 10.85 19.52 -10.80
C GLY A 308 10.29 20.86 -10.32
N ALA A 309 9.00 20.86 -9.99
CA ALA A 309 8.26 22.00 -9.46
C ALA A 309 8.32 22.12 -7.92
N GLY A 310 8.79 21.08 -7.23
CA GLY A 310 8.73 20.97 -5.77
C GLY A 310 7.35 20.55 -5.27
N LEU A 311 7.26 20.18 -3.99
CA LEU A 311 6.01 19.69 -3.39
C LEU A 311 4.91 20.76 -3.44
N SER A 312 3.71 20.40 -3.90
CA SER A 312 2.58 21.32 -4.14
C SER A 312 2.85 22.39 -5.21
N GLY A 313 3.95 22.29 -5.96
CA GLY A 313 4.36 23.29 -6.94
C GLY A 313 3.77 23.10 -8.34
N PHE A 314 3.28 21.91 -8.66
CA PHE A 314 2.86 21.55 -10.03
C PHE A 314 1.86 22.53 -10.63
N ALA A 315 0.79 22.89 -9.92
CA ALA A 315 -0.26 23.76 -10.46
C ALA A 315 0.28 25.17 -10.85
N THR A 316 1.26 25.68 -10.10
CA THR A 316 1.92 26.96 -10.41
C THR A 316 2.90 26.80 -11.56
N ALA A 317 3.72 25.75 -11.53
CA ALA A 317 4.78 25.53 -12.51
C ALA A 317 4.25 25.16 -13.90
N ILE A 318 3.11 24.45 -13.99
CA ILE A 318 2.52 24.07 -15.28
C ILE A 318 1.76 25.21 -15.97
N ALA A 319 1.39 26.27 -15.22
CA ALA A 319 0.54 27.36 -15.73
C ALA A 319 1.03 28.02 -17.04
N PRO A 320 2.34 28.20 -17.30
CA PRO A 320 2.82 28.74 -18.59
C PRO A 320 2.64 27.78 -19.77
N TYR A 321 2.57 26.47 -19.52
CA TYR A 321 2.49 25.40 -20.52
C TYR A 321 1.06 24.89 -20.70
N TRP A 322 0.17 25.20 -19.75
CA TRP A 322 -1.24 24.85 -19.76
C TRP A 322 -2.08 26.09 -20.08
N ASN A 323 -2.59 26.12 -21.31
CA ASN A 323 -3.15 27.28 -22.00
C ASN A 323 -4.24 28.05 -21.21
N ALA A 324 -4.31 29.37 -21.43
CA ALA A 324 -5.24 30.33 -20.80
C ALA A 324 -6.75 30.08 -21.09
N THR A 325 -7.07 29.18 -22.02
CA THR A 325 -8.45 28.83 -22.43
C THR A 325 -9.03 27.61 -21.72
N HIS A 326 -8.25 26.89 -20.92
CA HIS A 326 -8.74 25.78 -20.09
C HIS A 326 -8.93 26.27 -18.65
N PRO A 327 -10.17 26.39 -18.14
CA PRO A 327 -10.41 26.90 -16.78
C PRO A 327 -9.94 25.93 -15.69
N ASP A 328 -9.63 24.68 -16.05
CA ASP A 328 -9.28 23.62 -15.11
C ASP A 328 -7.87 23.80 -14.54
N ARG A 329 -7.80 23.92 -13.21
CA ARG A 329 -6.54 23.93 -12.46
C ARG A 329 -6.22 22.50 -12.00
N PHE A 330 -5.18 21.91 -12.57
CA PHE A 330 -4.72 20.57 -12.18
C PHE A 330 -3.73 20.63 -11.03
N THR A 331 -3.99 19.87 -9.98
CA THR A 331 -3.06 19.72 -8.85
C THR A 331 -1.91 18.78 -9.18
N TYR A 332 -2.12 17.83 -10.12
CA TYR A 332 -1.15 16.80 -10.46
C TYR A 332 -1.24 16.37 -11.93
N PRO A 333 -0.18 15.80 -12.52
CA PRO A 333 -0.19 15.29 -13.89
C PRO A 333 -0.94 13.96 -14.08
N HIS A 334 -1.45 13.32 -13.01
CA HIS A 334 -2.16 12.04 -13.08
C HIS A 334 -1.40 10.91 -13.80
N ASN A 335 -0.09 10.85 -13.57
CA ASN A 335 0.77 9.74 -13.96
C ASN A 335 1.86 9.60 -12.90
N ILE A 336 2.07 8.40 -12.36
CA ILE A 336 2.94 8.15 -11.22
C ILE A 336 4.37 8.64 -11.45
N VAL A 337 4.93 8.43 -12.65
CA VAL A 337 6.31 8.83 -12.97
C VAL A 337 6.40 10.34 -13.08
N LEU A 338 5.51 10.97 -13.86
CA LEU A 338 5.48 12.42 -13.98
C LEU A 338 5.24 13.06 -12.63
N ASN A 339 4.33 12.52 -11.81
CA ASN A 339 4.01 13.08 -10.50
C ASN A 339 5.20 13.05 -9.55
N PHE A 340 5.94 11.93 -9.48
CA PHE A 340 7.17 11.91 -8.68
C PHE A 340 8.22 12.87 -9.24
N TRP A 341 8.34 12.98 -10.56
CA TRP A 341 9.31 13.89 -11.17
C TRP A 341 8.98 15.36 -10.87
N THR A 342 7.72 15.76 -11.03
CA THR A 342 7.29 17.13 -10.78
C THR A 342 7.38 17.49 -9.30
N GLU A 343 6.99 16.59 -8.40
CA GLU A 343 6.91 16.91 -6.98
C GLU A 343 8.24 16.72 -6.22
N THR A 344 9.08 15.77 -6.64
CA THR A 344 10.29 15.38 -5.88
C THR A 344 11.58 15.41 -6.69
N GLY A 345 11.50 15.81 -7.97
CA GLY A 345 12.64 15.83 -8.87
C GLY A 345 13.13 14.44 -9.25
N LEU A 346 14.21 14.41 -10.04
CA LEU A 346 14.79 13.18 -10.56
C LEU A 346 15.31 12.26 -9.44
N LEU A 347 15.85 12.83 -8.36
CA LEU A 347 16.29 12.06 -7.19
C LEU A 347 15.13 11.27 -6.57
N GLY A 348 13.96 11.91 -6.43
CA GLY A 348 12.78 11.25 -5.86
C GLY A 348 12.22 10.17 -6.78
N VAL A 349 12.25 10.35 -8.10
CA VAL A 349 11.89 9.31 -9.09
C VAL A 349 12.79 8.08 -8.95
N VAL A 350 14.11 8.29 -8.93
CA VAL A 350 15.09 7.19 -8.80
C VAL A 350 14.95 6.49 -7.46
N ALA A 351 14.77 7.24 -6.38
CA ALA A 351 14.59 6.68 -5.04
C ALA A 351 13.28 5.87 -4.95
N PHE A 352 12.17 6.39 -5.48
CA PHE A 352 10.89 5.68 -5.52
C PHE A 352 10.97 4.40 -6.39
N ALA A 353 11.61 4.47 -7.55
CA ALA A 353 11.85 3.30 -8.40
C ALA A 353 12.69 2.23 -7.68
N ALA A 354 13.70 2.64 -6.91
CA ALA A 354 14.50 1.73 -6.09
C ALA A 354 13.69 1.11 -4.93
N ILE A 355 12.82 1.88 -4.28
CA ILE A 355 11.87 1.38 -3.25
C ILE A 355 10.95 0.32 -3.85
N LEU A 356 10.32 0.62 -4.99
CA LEU A 356 9.45 -0.33 -5.70
C LEU A 356 10.22 -1.57 -6.10
N GLY A 357 11.35 -1.44 -6.77
CA GLY A 357 12.17 -2.56 -7.25
C GLY A 357 12.64 -3.48 -6.12
N ALA A 358 13.12 -2.90 -5.01
CA ALA A 358 13.54 -3.66 -3.83
C ALA A 358 12.36 -4.42 -3.20
N THR A 359 11.18 -3.79 -3.14
CA THR A 359 9.98 -4.39 -2.55
C THR A 359 9.39 -5.48 -3.44
N PHE A 360 9.29 -5.25 -4.75
CA PHE A 360 8.91 -6.27 -5.74
C PHE A 360 9.83 -7.48 -5.66
N ALA A 361 11.15 -7.27 -5.64
CA ALA A 361 12.12 -8.36 -5.52
C ALA A 361 11.97 -9.14 -4.20
N ARG A 362 11.75 -8.45 -3.08
CA ARG A 362 11.57 -9.09 -1.77
C ARG A 362 10.25 -9.86 -1.66
N ALA A 363 9.16 -9.28 -2.16
CA ALA A 363 7.84 -9.91 -2.20
C ALA A 363 7.84 -11.12 -3.13
N TRP A 364 8.44 -11.01 -4.32
CA TRP A 364 8.57 -12.14 -5.25
C TRP A 364 9.34 -13.31 -4.65
N ARG A 365 10.54 -13.06 -4.08
CA ARG A 365 11.33 -14.11 -3.42
C ARG A 365 10.59 -14.71 -2.23
N GLY A 366 9.90 -13.89 -1.45
CA GLY A 366 9.09 -14.34 -0.32
C GLY A 366 7.90 -15.20 -0.76
N TRP A 367 7.25 -14.85 -1.86
CA TRP A 367 6.18 -15.67 -2.43
C TRP A 367 6.68 -17.05 -2.92
N ARG A 368 7.93 -17.13 -3.42
CA ARG A 368 8.51 -18.40 -3.88
C ARG A 368 9.03 -19.28 -2.75
N ASN A 369 9.58 -18.68 -1.69
CA ASN A 369 10.45 -19.40 -0.75
C ASN A 369 9.96 -19.42 0.70
N SER A 370 8.91 -18.68 1.07
CA SER A 370 8.39 -18.64 2.44
C SER A 370 7.38 -19.76 2.73
N ASP A 371 7.12 -20.03 4.01
CA ASP A 371 6.00 -20.89 4.44
C ASP A 371 4.65 -20.33 3.97
N VAL A 372 3.60 -21.16 4.02
CA VAL A 372 2.29 -20.85 3.46
C VAL A 372 1.69 -19.52 3.94
N TYR A 373 1.92 -19.13 5.20
CA TYR A 373 1.35 -17.90 5.75
C TYR A 373 2.10 -16.67 5.23
N TRP A 374 3.42 -16.63 5.37
CA TRP A 374 4.23 -15.53 4.85
C TRP A 374 4.22 -15.46 3.33
N ARG A 375 4.15 -16.59 2.64
CA ARG A 375 3.95 -16.67 1.18
C ARG A 375 2.70 -15.93 0.75
N THR A 376 1.60 -16.08 1.50
CA THR A 376 0.34 -15.39 1.22
C THR A 376 0.46 -13.88 1.44
N VAL A 377 1.11 -13.45 2.53
CA VAL A 377 1.40 -12.02 2.79
C VAL A 377 2.23 -11.43 1.64
N HIS A 378 3.30 -12.11 1.23
CA HIS A 378 4.15 -11.66 0.13
C HIS A 378 3.42 -11.56 -1.21
N LEU A 379 2.55 -12.53 -1.53
CA LEU A 379 1.69 -12.45 -2.71
C LEU A 379 0.71 -11.27 -2.64
N GLY A 380 0.11 -11.04 -1.47
CA GLY A 380 -0.79 -9.92 -1.26
C GLY A 380 -0.11 -8.57 -1.48
N VAL A 381 1.08 -8.37 -0.92
CA VAL A 381 1.89 -7.16 -1.16
C VAL A 381 2.30 -7.04 -2.63
N LEU A 382 2.69 -8.14 -3.28
CA LEU A 382 3.07 -8.14 -4.69
C LEU A 382 1.94 -7.64 -5.59
N LEU A 383 0.71 -8.12 -5.36
CA LEU A 383 -0.46 -7.73 -6.13
C LEU A 383 -0.96 -6.33 -5.75
N ALA A 384 -0.80 -5.91 -4.50
CA ALA A 384 -1.06 -4.54 -4.08
C ALA A 384 -0.13 -3.54 -4.80
N LEU A 385 1.16 -3.85 -4.93
CA LEU A 385 2.09 -3.03 -5.71
C LEU A 385 1.76 -3.03 -7.20
N LEU A 386 1.31 -4.17 -7.75
CA LEU A 386 0.80 -4.23 -9.12
C LEU A 386 -0.38 -3.27 -9.30
N ALA A 387 -1.33 -3.24 -8.36
CA ALA A 387 -2.44 -2.30 -8.38
C ALA A 387 -1.98 -0.85 -8.34
N VAL A 388 -1.06 -0.50 -7.45
CA VAL A 388 -0.47 0.85 -7.35
C VAL A 388 0.17 1.26 -8.67
N VAL A 389 0.97 0.40 -9.29
CA VAL A 389 1.64 0.73 -10.57
C VAL A 389 0.62 0.88 -11.69
N VAL A 390 -0.31 -0.08 -11.85
CA VAL A 390 -1.28 -0.08 -12.95
C VAL A 390 -2.24 1.09 -12.85
N HIS A 391 -2.79 1.37 -11.66
CA HIS A 391 -3.62 2.55 -11.45
C HIS A 391 -2.78 3.83 -11.62
N GLY A 392 -1.55 3.82 -11.11
CA GLY A 392 -0.61 4.93 -11.19
C GLY A 392 -0.21 5.34 -12.61
N LEU A 393 -0.35 4.48 -13.62
CA LEU A 393 -0.14 4.90 -15.02
C LEU A 393 -1.10 6.01 -15.46
N VAL A 394 -2.25 6.12 -14.79
CA VAL A 394 -3.31 7.08 -15.12
C VAL A 394 -3.81 7.87 -13.91
N ASP A 395 -3.18 7.76 -12.74
CA ASP A 395 -3.54 8.56 -11.56
C ASP A 395 -2.39 8.64 -10.54
N VAL A 396 -2.65 9.23 -9.36
CA VAL A 396 -1.64 9.50 -8.32
C VAL A 396 -1.89 8.66 -7.05
N PRO A 397 -1.32 7.44 -6.96
CA PRO A 397 -1.60 6.49 -5.87
C PRO A 397 -0.76 6.73 -4.61
N TYR A 398 -0.05 7.86 -4.49
CA TYR A 398 0.88 8.10 -3.38
C TYR A 398 0.69 9.45 -2.67
N PHE A 399 0.49 10.55 -3.41
CA PHE A 399 0.54 11.92 -2.87
C PHE A 399 -0.77 12.33 -2.17
N LYS A 400 -1.10 11.59 -1.11
CA LYS A 400 -2.25 11.75 -0.23
C LYS A 400 -1.95 11.08 1.12
N ASN A 401 -2.46 11.62 2.23
CA ASN A 401 -2.12 11.13 3.57
C ASN A 401 -2.43 9.64 3.75
N ASP A 402 -3.61 9.21 3.31
CA ASP A 402 -4.05 7.83 3.41
C ASP A 402 -3.29 6.90 2.49
N LEU A 403 -3.11 7.28 1.22
CA LEU A 403 -2.44 6.44 0.22
C LEU A 403 -0.94 6.24 0.52
N SER A 404 -0.25 7.30 0.96
CA SER A 404 1.16 7.18 1.37
C SER A 404 1.31 6.29 2.60
N LEU A 405 0.45 6.43 3.61
CA LEU A 405 0.44 5.57 4.79
C LEU A 405 0.12 4.11 4.44
N GLU A 406 -0.88 3.87 3.60
CA GLU A 406 -1.23 2.54 3.08
C GLU A 406 -0.05 1.90 2.35
N PHE A 407 0.59 2.65 1.44
CA PHE A 407 1.75 2.19 0.68
C PHE A 407 2.88 1.72 1.62
N TRP A 408 3.28 2.56 2.58
CA TRP A 408 4.33 2.21 3.52
C TRP A 408 3.92 1.09 4.49
N ALA A 409 2.64 1.02 4.88
CA ALA A 409 2.14 -0.05 5.72
C ALA A 409 2.22 -1.41 5.03
N LEU A 410 1.72 -1.51 3.79
CA LEU A 410 1.76 -2.74 2.99
C LEU A 410 3.19 -3.13 2.61
N LEU A 411 4.02 -2.17 2.20
CA LEU A 411 5.43 -2.39 1.91
C LEU A 411 6.15 -3.00 3.11
N SER A 412 5.92 -2.45 4.30
CA SER A 412 6.59 -2.89 5.52
C SER A 412 6.30 -4.34 5.87
N LEU A 413 5.14 -4.88 5.49
CA LEU A 413 4.80 -6.29 5.72
C LEU A 413 5.75 -7.27 5.00
N THR A 414 6.42 -6.87 3.91
CA THR A 414 7.39 -7.74 3.21
C THR A 414 8.77 -7.75 3.88
N PHE A 415 9.09 -6.69 4.63
CA PHE A 415 10.35 -6.53 5.37
C PHE A 415 10.23 -6.84 6.86
N ALA A 416 8.99 -6.96 7.34
CA ALA A 416 8.65 -7.46 8.66
C ALA A 416 9.39 -8.77 8.95
N VAL A 417 9.98 -8.85 10.15
CA VAL A 417 10.77 -10.01 10.55
C VAL A 417 9.83 -11.19 10.79
N GLY A 418 9.67 -12.03 9.76
CA GLY A 418 9.35 -13.43 9.98
C GLY A 418 10.52 -14.04 10.75
N ALA A 419 10.30 -14.41 12.01
CA ALA A 419 11.24 -15.14 12.85
C ALA A 419 11.77 -16.46 12.21
N GLY A 420 11.29 -16.84 11.02
CA GLY A 420 11.83 -17.91 10.18
C GLY A 420 13.10 -17.57 9.37
N SER A 421 13.58 -16.32 9.36
CA SER A 421 14.82 -15.95 8.63
C SER A 421 16.06 -15.77 9.51
N LEU A 422 15.90 -15.67 10.83
CA LEU A 422 17.04 -15.59 11.76
C LEU A 422 17.68 -16.95 12.07
N SER A 423 17.04 -18.06 11.67
CA SER A 423 17.58 -19.40 11.88
C SER A 423 18.78 -19.72 10.98
N SER A 424 18.82 -19.21 9.74
CA SER A 424 19.91 -19.53 8.80
C SER A 424 21.18 -18.70 9.02
N ALA A 425 21.07 -17.48 9.54
CA ALA A 425 22.23 -16.61 9.77
C ALA A 425 23.00 -16.95 11.06
N HIS A 426 22.30 -17.37 12.13
CA HIS A 426 22.97 -17.77 13.38
C HIS A 426 23.39 -19.25 13.40
N ALA A 427 22.68 -20.15 12.69
CA ALA A 427 23.13 -21.54 12.57
C ALA A 427 24.45 -21.62 11.77
N ALA A 428 24.59 -20.87 10.68
CA ALA A 428 25.83 -20.86 9.90
C ALA A 428 27.05 -20.33 10.68
N ALA A 429 26.84 -19.41 11.63
CA ALA A 429 27.89 -18.87 12.49
C ALA A 429 28.26 -19.81 13.66
N ALA A 430 27.31 -20.62 14.15
CA ALA A 430 27.53 -21.56 15.25
C ALA A 430 28.18 -22.88 14.79
N THR A 431 27.93 -23.33 13.55
CA THR A 431 28.54 -24.57 13.03
C THR A 431 30.01 -24.40 12.64
N GLN A 432 30.50 -23.17 12.45
CA GLN A 432 31.91 -22.91 12.13
C GLN A 432 32.83 -22.84 13.36
N THR A 433 32.29 -22.76 14.58
CA THR A 433 33.07 -22.55 15.81
C THR A 433 33.20 -23.79 16.71
N SER A 434 32.69 -24.95 16.28
CA SER A 434 32.69 -26.18 17.09
C SER A 434 33.22 -27.41 16.35
N SER A 435 34.46 -27.33 15.84
CA SER A 435 35.26 -28.53 15.55
C SER A 435 36.36 -28.67 16.61
N PRO A 436 36.30 -29.66 17.53
CA PRO A 436 37.39 -29.91 18.45
C PRO A 436 38.46 -30.75 17.74
N SER A 437 39.66 -30.18 17.58
CA SER A 437 40.83 -30.92 17.11
C SER A 437 41.23 -31.98 18.14
N LYS A 438 41.06 -33.25 17.77
CA LYS A 438 41.71 -34.37 18.46
C LYS A 438 43.18 -34.43 18.05
N THR A 439 44.07 -34.15 18.98
CA THR A 439 45.42 -34.71 19.00
C THR A 439 45.75 -35.10 20.43
N ALA A 440 45.64 -36.39 20.71
CA ALA A 440 46.18 -37.04 21.89
C ALA A 440 47.62 -37.49 21.58
N ALA A 441 48.52 -37.21 22.51
CA ALA A 441 49.85 -37.81 22.61
C ALA A 441 49.74 -39.29 23.07
N PRO A 442 50.81 -40.09 22.98
CA PRO A 442 52.00 -39.92 23.83
C PRO A 442 53.27 -39.52 23.08
#